data_AF-A0A9P4GXM2-F1
#
_entry.id   AF-A0A9P4GXM2-F1
#
_cell.length_a   1.000
_cell.length_b   1.000
_cell.length_c   1.000
_cell.angle_alpha   90.00
_cell.angle_beta   90.00
_cell.angle_gamma   90.00
#
_symmetry.space_group_name_H-M   'P 1'
#
loop_
_entity.id
_entity.type
_entity.pdbx_description
1 polymer ?
#
loop_
_entity_poly.entity_id
_entity_poly.type
_entity_poly.pdbx_seq_one_letter_code
_entity_poly.pdbx_strand_id
1 'polypeptide(L)'
;MGSTVAQWDSSVNHINRPLNEGVPACKAFGISWQPTSNNSVSLTLLRGQLGNNVVVEDLATHIPNSGVFFWTPSATLEADVALYLIQINDDVINQYSYSAQFGISKGPECNGMSTFPASASAT
;
A
#
# COMPACT_ATOMS: atom_id res chain seq x y z
N MET A 1 -14.28 -40.25 -8.93
CA MET A 1 -14.98 -39.13 -8.29
C MET A 1 -13.91 -38.08 -8.03
N GLY A 2 -13.92 -37.02 -8.85
CA GLY A 2 -12.82 -36.06 -8.93
C GLY A 2 -12.63 -35.33 -7.61
N SER A 3 -11.40 -35.31 -7.13
CA SER A 3 -10.97 -34.50 -6.00
C SER A 3 -11.24 -33.03 -6.33
N THR A 4 -12.25 -32.45 -5.68
CA THR A 4 -12.46 -31.01 -5.64
C THR A 4 -11.28 -30.42 -4.86
N VAL A 5 -10.20 -30.08 -5.56
CA VAL A 5 -9.23 -29.16 -5.02
C VAL A 5 -9.99 -27.87 -4.75
N ALA A 6 -9.93 -27.39 -3.51
CA ALA A 6 -10.41 -26.06 -3.19
C ALA A 6 -9.74 -25.11 -4.19
N GLN A 7 -10.55 -24.58 -5.10
CA GLN A 7 -10.13 -23.58 -6.06
C GLN A 7 -9.86 -22.35 -5.21
N TRP A 8 -8.61 -22.20 -4.74
CA TRP A 8 -8.15 -20.96 -4.14
C TRP A 8 -8.60 -19.87 -5.10
N ASP A 9 -9.42 -18.96 -4.60
CA ASP A 9 -9.91 -17.79 -5.29
C ASP A 9 -8.75 -17.15 -6.07
N SER A 10 -8.68 -17.45 -7.36
CA SER A 10 -7.70 -16.89 -8.28
C SER A 10 -8.18 -15.54 -8.83
N SER A 11 -9.17 -14.93 -8.18
CA SER A 11 -9.87 -13.72 -8.61
C SER A 11 -9.35 -12.48 -7.88
N VAL A 12 -8.72 -12.65 -6.71
CA VAL A 12 -8.16 -11.53 -5.93
C VAL A 12 -6.71 -11.19 -6.30
N ASN A 13 -6.43 -9.88 -6.39
CA ASN A 13 -5.07 -9.37 -6.62
C ASN A 13 -4.21 -9.53 -5.35
N HIS A 14 -3.50 -10.65 -5.22
CA HIS A 14 -2.72 -10.94 -4.01
C HIS A 14 -1.44 -10.11 -3.93
N ILE A 15 -1.30 -9.29 -2.88
CA ILE A 15 -0.13 -8.44 -2.66
C ILE A 15 1.06 -9.29 -2.18
N ASN A 16 2.14 -9.27 -2.94
CA ASN A 16 3.39 -9.99 -2.64
C ASN A 16 4.42 -9.12 -1.91
N ARG A 17 4.27 -7.79 -1.94
CA ARG A 17 5.17 -6.87 -1.24
C ARG A 17 4.43 -5.58 -0.86
N PRO A 18 4.53 -5.08 0.38
CA PRO A 18 5.46 -5.46 1.47
C PRO A 18 5.13 -6.76 2.22
N LEU A 19 6.14 -7.36 2.86
CA LEU A 19 6.03 -8.58 3.67
C LEU A 19 6.76 -8.45 5.02
N ASN A 20 6.04 -8.06 6.09
CA ASN A 20 6.60 -7.98 7.45
C ASN A 20 7.96 -7.26 7.50
N GLU A 21 8.12 -6.22 6.68
CA GLU A 21 9.37 -5.51 6.46
C GLU A 21 9.25 -4.03 6.82
N GLY A 22 10.39 -3.36 7.00
CA GLY A 22 10.46 -1.92 7.13
C GLY A 22 10.49 -1.25 5.76
N VAL A 23 9.43 -0.56 5.39
CA VAL A 23 9.37 0.25 4.17
C VAL A 23 10.04 1.61 4.45
N PRO A 24 11.07 2.00 3.66
CA PRO A 24 11.81 3.23 3.93
C PRO A 24 11.00 4.46 3.54
N ALA A 25 10.75 5.35 4.51
CA ALA A 25 10.23 6.68 4.21
C ALA A 25 11.21 7.48 3.34
N CYS A 26 10.69 8.42 2.57
CA CYS A 26 11.47 9.32 1.71
C CYS A 26 12.24 8.62 0.58
N LYS A 27 11.99 7.33 0.34
CA LYS A 27 12.60 6.55 -0.73
C LYS A 27 11.54 5.79 -1.53
N ALA A 28 11.72 5.76 -2.85
CA ALA A 28 10.83 4.98 -3.72
C ALA A 28 10.85 3.50 -3.31
N PHE A 29 9.65 2.95 -3.14
CA PHE A 29 9.37 1.59 -2.76
C PHE A 29 8.41 0.97 -3.77
N GLY A 30 8.74 -0.24 -4.24
CA GLY A 30 7.90 -1.00 -5.15
C GLY A 30 6.90 -1.86 -4.38
N ILE A 31 5.63 -1.49 -4.45
CA ILE A 31 4.50 -2.33 -4.06
C ILE A 31 4.23 -3.30 -5.22
N SER A 32 4.10 -4.59 -4.94
CA SER A 32 3.88 -5.60 -5.98
C SER A 32 2.79 -6.59 -5.60
N TRP A 33 2.02 -7.02 -6.59
CA TRP A 33 0.93 -7.99 -6.45
C TRP A 33 0.84 -8.85 -7.71
N GLN A 34 0.08 -9.94 -7.61
CA GLN A 34 -0.27 -10.80 -8.75
C GLN A 34 -1.57 -10.29 -9.40
N PRO A 35 -1.53 -9.72 -10.62
CA PRO A 35 -2.75 -9.32 -11.33
C PRO A 35 -3.62 -10.52 -11.66
N THR A 36 -4.94 -10.38 -11.46
CA THR A 36 -5.95 -11.41 -11.79
C THR A 36 -6.94 -10.97 -12.86
N SER A 37 -6.93 -9.69 -13.25
CA SER A 37 -7.85 -9.10 -14.22
C SER A 37 -7.17 -7.99 -15.04
N ASN A 38 -7.81 -7.57 -16.14
CA ASN A 38 -7.41 -6.39 -16.91
C ASN A 38 -8.12 -5.10 -16.44
N ASN A 39 -8.87 -5.16 -15.34
CA ASN A 39 -9.57 -4.00 -14.80
C ASN A 39 -8.56 -3.00 -14.20
N SER A 40 -9.00 -1.79 -13.91
CA SER A 40 -8.20 -0.88 -13.10
C SER A 40 -8.27 -1.27 -11.63
N VAL A 41 -7.24 -0.87 -10.89
CA VAL A 41 -7.16 -1.07 -9.44
C VAL A 41 -6.89 0.24 -8.72
N SER A 42 -7.28 0.28 -7.45
CA SER A 42 -6.98 1.36 -6.51
C SER A 42 -6.25 0.81 -5.30
N LEU A 43 -5.25 1.56 -4.81
CA LEU A 43 -4.38 1.21 -3.68
C LEU A 43 -4.59 2.21 -2.55
N THR A 44 -4.92 1.73 -1.36
CA THR A 44 -5.14 2.56 -0.17
C THR A 44 -4.20 2.12 0.95
N LEU A 45 -3.52 3.08 1.56
CA LEU A 45 -2.71 2.85 2.76
C LEU A 45 -3.62 2.90 3.99
N LEU A 46 -3.53 1.88 4.82
CA LEU A 46 -4.23 1.77 6.09
C LEU A 46 -3.21 1.72 7.23
N ARG A 47 -3.63 2.16 8.42
CA ARG A 47 -2.89 1.96 9.66
C ARG A 47 -3.80 1.51 10.79
N GLY A 48 -3.37 0.53 11.56
CA GLY A 48 -4.08 0.09 12.75
C GLY A 48 -3.72 -1.32 13.21
N GLN A 49 -4.30 -1.70 14.33
CA GLN A 49 -4.28 -3.08 14.80
C GLN A 49 -5.35 -3.89 14.05
N LEU A 50 -5.14 -5.20 13.92
CA LEU A 50 -6.10 -6.09 13.27
C LEU A 50 -7.51 -5.88 13.83
N GLY A 51 -8.46 -5.58 12.94
CA GLY A 51 -9.86 -5.30 13.29
C GLY A 51 -10.20 -3.83 13.57
N ASN A 52 -9.21 -2.92 13.59
CA ASN A 52 -9.42 -1.49 13.76
C ASN A 52 -8.41 -0.67 12.93
N ASN A 53 -8.47 -0.86 11.61
CA ASN A 53 -7.65 -0.12 10.65
C ASN A 53 -8.37 1.14 10.19
N VAL A 54 -7.65 2.26 10.12
CA VAL A 54 -8.13 3.51 9.54
C VAL A 54 -7.41 3.80 8.23
N VAL A 55 -8.11 4.46 7.31
CA VAL A 55 -7.51 4.96 6.07
C VAL A 55 -6.52 6.08 6.41
N VAL A 56 -5.30 5.98 5.88
CA VAL A 56 -4.26 7.00 6.03
C VAL A 56 -4.23 7.89 4.78
N GLU A 57 -4.09 7.28 3.60
CA GLU A 57 -4.07 7.96 2.32
C GLU A 57 -4.40 7.00 1.17
N ASP A 58 -4.92 7.54 0.07
CA ASP A 58 -5.01 6.81 -1.19
C ASP A 58 -3.67 6.94 -1.93
N LEU A 59 -3.02 5.81 -2.17
CA LEU A 59 -1.72 5.75 -2.84
C LEU A 59 -1.87 5.94 -4.35
N ALA A 60 -2.92 5.35 -4.92
CA ALA A 60 -3.26 5.46 -6.33
C ALA A 60 -4.72 5.07 -6.54
N THR A 61 -5.37 5.69 -7.52
CA THR A 61 -6.74 5.36 -7.93
C THR A 61 -6.81 5.12 -9.43
N HIS A 62 -7.65 4.16 -9.85
CA HIS A 62 -7.89 3.84 -11.26
C HIS A 62 -6.62 3.61 -12.10
N ILE A 63 -5.61 2.94 -11.52
CA ILE A 63 -4.38 2.61 -12.25
C ILE A 63 -4.53 1.29 -13.00
N PRO A 64 -3.76 1.06 -14.09
CA PRO A 64 -3.70 -0.25 -14.73
C PRO A 64 -3.25 -1.32 -13.73
N ASN A 65 -3.92 -2.48 -13.77
CA ASN A 65 -3.58 -3.66 -12.97
C ASN A 65 -2.29 -4.34 -13.49
N SER A 66 -1.16 -3.65 -13.34
CA SER A 66 0.14 -4.02 -13.92
C SER A 66 1.01 -4.89 -13.01
N GLY A 67 0.58 -5.11 -11.75
CA GLY A 67 1.31 -5.91 -10.77
C GLY A 67 2.39 -5.15 -10.00
N VAL A 68 2.61 -3.87 -10.30
CA VAL A 68 3.59 -3.03 -9.61
C VAL A 68 3.13 -1.58 -9.52
N PHE A 69 3.41 -0.95 -8.37
CA PHE A 69 3.23 0.48 -8.17
C PHE A 69 4.41 1.03 -7.35
N PHE A 70 4.99 2.15 -7.78
CA PHE A 70 6.07 2.80 -7.04
C PHE A 70 5.49 3.94 -6.20
N TRP A 71 5.72 3.85 -4.91
CA TRP A 71 5.30 4.83 -3.93
C TRP A 71 6.51 5.33 -3.15
N THR A 72 6.54 6.61 -2.82
CA THR A 72 7.54 7.18 -1.92
C THR A 72 6.84 7.58 -0.63
N PRO A 73 6.97 6.80 0.46
CA PRO A 73 6.28 7.10 1.71
C PRO A 73 6.72 8.46 2.26
N SER A 74 5.75 9.26 2.68
CA SER A 74 6.03 10.60 3.22
C SER A 74 6.83 10.54 4.51
N ALA A 75 7.72 11.52 4.70
CA ALA A 75 8.42 11.74 5.97
C ALA A 75 7.47 11.99 7.16
N THR A 76 6.23 12.40 6.88
CA THR A 76 5.19 12.65 7.89
C THR A 76 4.51 11.39 8.41
N LEU A 77 4.65 10.24 7.73
CA LEU A 77 4.14 8.98 8.23
C LEU A 77 4.83 8.61 9.55
N GLU A 78 4.10 7.99 10.46
CA GLU A 78 4.64 7.58 11.74
C GLU A 78 5.58 6.39 11.54
N ALA A 79 6.74 6.43 12.21
CA ALA A 79 7.66 5.29 12.18
C ALA A 79 7.05 4.16 13.02
N ASP A 80 7.03 2.95 12.48
CA ASP A 80 6.39 1.81 13.10
C ASP A 80 7.03 0.50 12.62
N VAL A 81 6.73 -0.62 13.29
CA VAL A 81 7.26 -1.94 12.96
C VAL A 81 6.23 -2.79 12.21
N ALA A 82 4.92 -2.65 12.48
CA ALA A 82 3.90 -3.57 11.96
C ALA A 82 2.45 -3.04 11.93
N LEU A 83 2.21 -1.73 12.03
CA LEU A 83 0.84 -1.20 12.02
C LEU A 83 0.30 -0.79 10.64
N TYR A 84 1.10 -0.86 9.57
CA TYR A 84 0.66 -0.47 8.23
C TYR A 84 0.22 -1.68 7.40
N LEU A 85 -0.79 -1.44 6.56
CA LEU A 85 -1.36 -2.39 5.61
C LEU A 85 -1.68 -1.65 4.31
N ILE A 86 -1.61 -2.35 3.19
CA ILE A 86 -2.11 -1.85 1.90
C ILE A 86 -3.35 -2.64 1.54
N GLN A 87 -4.42 -1.94 1.17
CA GLN A 87 -5.59 -2.51 0.51
C GLN A 87 -5.45 -2.27 -0.99
N ILE A 88 -5.67 -3.31 -1.78
CA ILE A 88 -5.88 -3.20 -3.23
C ILE A 88 -7.32 -3.55 -3.54
N ASN A 89 -7.99 -2.75 -4.37
CA ASN A 89 -9.36 -2.98 -4.83
C ASN A 89 -9.40 -3.05 -6.37
N ASP A 90 -10.13 -3.99 -6.94
CA ASP A 90 -10.53 -3.99 -8.34
C ASP A 90 -11.75 -3.07 -8.53
N ASP A 91 -11.59 -2.02 -9.33
CA ASP A 91 -12.59 -0.94 -9.43
C ASP A 91 -13.88 -1.37 -10.16
N VAL A 92 -13.88 -2.52 -10.85
CA VAL A 92 -15.03 -2.99 -11.62
C VAL A 92 -15.83 -4.02 -10.85
N ILE A 93 -15.17 -5.04 -10.31
CA ILE A 93 -15.84 -6.13 -9.58
C ILE A 93 -15.90 -5.90 -8.07
N ASN A 94 -15.27 -4.83 -7.56
CA ASN A 94 -15.22 -4.47 -6.14
C ASN A 94 -14.67 -5.60 -5.24
N GLN A 95 -13.74 -6.38 -5.77
CA GLN A 95 -12.97 -7.35 -4.98
C GLN A 95 -11.74 -6.68 -4.40
N TYR A 96 -11.44 -6.95 -3.13
CA TYR A 96 -10.29 -6.39 -2.44
C TYR A 96 -9.41 -7.46 -1.80
N SER A 97 -8.14 -7.12 -1.60
CA SER A 97 -7.17 -7.90 -0.86
C SER A 97 -6.31 -6.99 0.01
N TYR A 98 -5.63 -7.58 1.00
CA TYR A 98 -4.74 -6.87 1.92
C TYR A 98 -3.32 -7.42 1.84
N SER A 99 -2.34 -6.56 2.04
CA SER A 99 -0.95 -6.97 2.24
C SER A 99 -0.76 -7.63 3.61
N ALA A 100 0.41 -8.24 3.81
CA ALA A 100 0.91 -8.45 5.17
C ALA A 100 1.10 -7.11 5.89
N GLN A 101 1.09 -7.13 7.23
CA GLN A 101 1.47 -5.97 8.01
C GLN A 101 2.93 -5.60 7.75
N PHE A 102 3.24 -4.32 7.81
CA PHE A 102 4.59 -3.80 7.62
C PHE A 102 4.82 -2.54 8.45
N GLY A 103 6.08 -2.15 8.57
CA GLY A 103 6.51 -0.97 9.28
C GLY A 103 6.96 0.15 8.34
N ILE A 104 6.97 1.38 8.83
CA ILE A 104 7.64 2.50 8.16
C ILE A 104 8.95 2.77 8.90
N SER A 105 10.07 2.68 8.18
CA SER A 105 11.41 2.98 8.71
C SER A 105 11.85 4.37 8.27
N LYS A 106 12.39 5.16 9.21
CA LYS A 106 12.97 6.48 8.90
C LYS A 106 14.48 6.41 8.95
N GLY A 107 15.11 6.52 7.78
CA GLY A 107 16.56 6.62 7.65
C GLY A 107 17.05 8.06 7.44
N PRO A 108 18.36 8.24 7.25
CA PRO A 108 18.98 9.54 7.00
C PRO A 108 18.43 10.27 5.76
N GLU A 109 17.85 9.54 4.81
CA GLU A 109 17.16 10.08 3.63
C GLU A 109 15.99 11.02 3.97
N CYS A 110 15.45 10.95 5.18
CA CYS A 110 14.42 11.86 5.67
C CYS A 110 14.98 13.09 6.40
N ASN A 111 16.29 13.17 6.66
CA ASN A 111 16.93 14.28 7.37
C ASN A 111 17.04 15.50 6.45
N GLY A 112 15.96 16.29 6.40
CA GLY A 112 15.83 17.48 5.55
C GLY A 112 14.39 17.84 5.22
N MET A 113 13.46 16.89 5.42
CA MET A 113 12.02 17.09 5.23
C MET A 113 11.28 17.50 6.51
N SER A 114 12.02 17.87 7.57
CA SER A 114 11.43 18.31 8.84
C SER A 114 10.77 19.69 8.65
N THR A 115 9.44 19.67 8.55
CA THR A 115 8.48 20.78 8.72
C THR A 115 9.00 22.21 8.56
N PHE A 116 8.71 22.83 7.42
CA PHE A 116 8.35 24.24 7.41
C PHE A 116 6.88 24.36 7.01
N PRO A 117 6.03 25.11 7.75
CA PRO A 117 4.81 25.62 7.15
C PRO A 117 5.24 26.47 5.95
N ALA A 118 4.60 26.28 4.80
CA ALA A 118 4.77 27.19 3.68
C ALA A 118 4.27 28.57 4.14
N SER A 119 5.18 29.47 4.53
CA SER A 119 4.85 30.87 4.73
C SER A 119 4.36 31.43 3.41
N ALA A 120 3.08 31.78 3.37
CA ALA A 120 2.48 32.57 2.31
C ALA A 120 3.25 33.89 2.14
N SER A 121 3.55 34.28 0.90
CA SER A 121 3.80 35.67 0.50
C SER A 121 3.85 35.79 -1.03
N ALA A 122 2.96 36.58 -1.61
CA ALA A 122 3.30 37.75 -2.45
C ALA A 122 1.98 38.39 -2.95
N THR A 123 1.61 39.59 -2.45
CA THR A 123 1.77 40.95 -3.03
C THR A 123 1.07 41.17 -4.35
#